data_AF-A0A7V4JQR5-F1
#
_entry.id   AF-A0A7V4JQR5-F1
#
_cell.length_a   1.000
_cell.length_b   1.000
_cell.length_c   1.000
_cell.angle_alpha   90.00
_cell.angle_beta   90.00
_cell.angle_gamma   90.00
#
_symmetry.space_group_name_H-M   'P 1'
#
loop_
_entity.id
_entity.type
_entity.pdbx_description
1 polymer ?
#
loop_
_entity_poly.entity_id
_entity_poly.type
_entity_poly.pdbx_seq_one_letter_code
_entity_poly.pdbx_strand_id
1 'polypeptide(L)' 'MEKVKIAIIGAGPAGIASAIEAKANNLEPVLVLEKGESVCNTIVKFYKPGKR' A
#
# COMPACT_ATOMS: atom_id res chain seq x y z
N MET A 1 -14.12 -19.59 -4.64
CA MET A 1 -13.14 -18.83 -3.82
C MET A 1 -13.37 -17.35 -4.05
N GLU A 2 -13.43 -16.57 -2.96
CA GLU A 2 -13.43 -15.11 -3.04
C GLU A 2 -12.08 -14.63 -3.60
N LYS A 3 -12.09 -13.79 -4.64
CA LYS A 3 -10.85 -13.34 -5.31
C LYS A 3 -10.15 -12.21 -4.57
N VAL A 4 -10.92 -11.30 -3.97
CA VAL A 4 -10.45 -10.17 -3.18
C VAL A 4 -11.53 -9.86 -2.14
N LYS A 5 -11.14 -9.84 -0.87
CA LYS A 5 -12.00 -9.47 0.26
C LYS A 5 -11.87 -7.99 0.61
N ILE A 6 -10.64 -7.48 0.54
CA ILE A 6 -10.33 -6.07 0.80
C ILE A 6 -9.49 -5.53 -0.36
N ALA A 7 -9.96 -4.45 -0.98
CA ALA A 7 -9.20 -3.68 -1.96
C ALA A 7 -8.78 -2.34 -1.35
N ILE A 8 -7.48 -2.07 -1.33
CA ILE A 8 -6.89 -0.83 -0.82
C ILE A 8 -6.34 -0.04 -2.01
N ILE A 9 -6.80 1.21 -2.15
CA ILE A 9 -6.37 2.10 -3.22
C ILE A 9 -5.34 3.10 -2.68
N GLY A 10 -4.12 2.98 -3.18
CA GLY A 10 -2.91 3.69 -2.75
C GLY A 10 -1.98 2.79 -1.95
N ALA A 11 -0.72 2.64 -2.37
CA ALA A 11 0.34 1.96 -1.64
C ALA A 11 1.33 2.95 -1.01
N GLY A 12 0.80 4.05 -0.45
CA GLY A 12 1.54 4.88 0.50
C GLY A 12 1.64 4.22 1.88
N PRO A 13 2.27 4.88 2.86
CA PRO A 13 2.42 4.31 4.22
C PRO A 13 1.09 3.86 4.83
N ALA A 14 0.04 4.66 4.68
CA ALA A 14 -1.30 4.33 5.18
C ALA A 14 -1.89 3.09 4.52
N GLY A 15 -1.81 2.97 3.18
CA GLY A 15 -2.36 1.82 2.47
C GLY A 15 -1.61 0.52 2.77
N ILE A 16 -0.29 0.61 2.92
CA ILE A 16 0.54 -0.53 3.35
C ILE A 16 0.19 -0.93 4.78
N ALA A 17 0.07 0.04 5.71
CA ALA A 17 -0.32 -0.24 7.09
C ALA A 17 -1.71 -0.91 7.16
N SER A 18 -2.70 -0.40 6.42
CA SER A 18 -4.02 -1.02 6.33
C SER A 18 -3.97 -2.46 5.82
N ALA A 19 -3.10 -2.75 4.85
CA ALA A 19 -2.94 -4.12 4.34
C ALA A 19 -2.31 -5.05 5.38
N ILE A 20 -1.35 -4.56 6.16
CA ILE A 20 -0.74 -5.29 7.27
C ILE A 20 -1.78 -5.60 8.34
N GLU A 21 -2.55 -4.60 8.77
CA GLU A 21 -3.60 -4.78 9.77
C GLU A 21 -4.70 -5.74 9.29
N ALA A 22 -5.10 -5.65 8.01
CA ALA A 22 -6.05 -6.58 7.43
C ALA A 22 -5.55 -8.03 7.50
N LYS A 23 -4.27 -8.26 7.16
CA LYS A 23 -3.65 -9.59 7.28
C LYS A 23 -3.54 -10.06 8.73
N ALA A 24 -3.13 -9.17 9.64
CA ALA A 24 -3.02 -9.47 11.07
C ALA A 24 -4.37 -9.89 11.69
N ASN A 25 -5.48 -9.40 11.13
CA ASN A 25 -6.84 -9.73 11.54
C ASN A 25 -7.49 -10.84 10.68
N ASN A 26 -6.72 -11.61 9.89
CA ASN A 26 -7.20 -12.70 9.03
C ASN A 26 -8.25 -12.27 7.98
N LEU A 27 -8.17 -11.02 7.52
CA LEU A 27 -9.04 -10.47 6.48
C LEU A 27 -8.38 -10.62 5.11
N GLU A 28 -8.22 -11.86 4.65
CA GLU A 28 -7.63 -12.20 3.35
C GLU A 28 -8.70 -12.75 2.38
N PRO A 29 -8.52 -12.62 1.04
CA PRO A 29 -7.37 -12.04 0.33
C PRO A 29 -7.39 -10.50 0.24
N VAL A 30 -6.24 -9.86 0.46
CA VAL A 30 -6.05 -8.40 0.37
C VAL A 30 -5.37 -8.03 -0.96
N LEU A 31 -5.92 -7.06 -1.67
CA LEU A 31 -5.33 -6.43 -2.86
C LEU A 31 -4.97 -4.97 -2.56
N VAL A 32 -3.73 -4.58 -2.84
CA VAL A 32 -3.29 -3.17 -2.78
C VAL A 32 -2.97 -2.71 -4.19
N LEU A 33 -3.50 -1.56 -4.58
CA LEU A 33 -3.30 -0.96 -5.90
C LEU A 33 -2.62 0.39 -5.76
N GLU A 34 -1.50 0.61 -6.45
CA GLU A 34 -0.83 1.91 -6.54
C GLU A 34 -0.90 2.40 -7.97
N LYS A 35 -1.17 3.70 -8.15
CA LYS A 35 -1.19 4.33 -9.48
C LYS A 35 0.23 4.61 -9.96
N GLY A 36 1.12 4.97 -9.04
CA GLY A 36 2.53 5.21 -9.33
C GLY A 36 3.30 3.93 -9.65
N GLU A 37 4.48 4.11 -10.23
CA GLU A 37 5.39 3.01 -10.57
C GLU A 37 6.06 2.37 -9.34
N SER A 38 5.97 3.02 -8.18
CA SER A 38 6.60 2.57 -6.94
C SER A 38 5.63 2.69 -5.76
N VAL A 39 5.76 1.79 -4.79
CA VAL A 39 5.16 2.00 -3.46
C VAL A 39 5.68 3.29 -2.84
N CYS A 40 4.88 3.95 -2.02
CA CYS A 40 5.22 5.24 -1.44
C CYS A 40 5.67 6.27 -2.50
N ASN A 41 5.03 6.27 -3.68
CA ASN A 41 5.47 7.01 -4.87
C ASN A 41 5.84 8.49 -4.59
N THR A 42 5.06 9.22 -3.80
CA THR A 42 5.35 10.61 -3.42
C THR A 42 6.65 10.72 -2.63
N ILE A 43 6.91 9.80 -1.71
CA ILE A 43 8.15 9.77 -0.92
C ILE A 43 9.33 9.51 -1.87
N VAL A 44 9.25 8.45 -2.67
CA VAL A 44 10.31 8.07 -3.63
C VAL A 44 10.61 9.22 -4.61
N LYS A 45 9.57 9.88 -5.13
CA LYS A 45 9.70 10.93 -6.13
C LYS A 45 10.32 12.22 -5.58
N PHE A 46 9.93 12.63 -4.37
CA PHE A 46 10.25 13.96 -3.85
C PHE A 46 11.34 13.97 -2.77
N TYR A 47 11.54 12.89 -2.03
CA TYR A 47 12.55 12.77 -0.97
C TYR A 47 13.82 12.09 -1.48
N LYS A 48 14.59 12.83 -2.31
CA LYS A 48 15.87 12.36 -2.84
C LYS A 48 17.00 12.51 -1.81
N PRO A 49 18.06 11.68 -1.89
CA PRO A 49 19.25 11.86 -1.07
C PRO A 49 19.77 13.30 -1.14
N GLY A 50 20.07 13.90 0.03
CA GLY A 50 20.57 15.28 0.10
C GLY A 50 19.50 16.39 0.09
N LYS A 51 18.21 16.07 -0.03
CA LYS A 51 17.14 17.03 0.28
C LYS A 51 16.83 17.01 1.79
N ARG A 52 17.63 17.74 2.57
CA ARG A 52 17.30 18.24 3.91
C ARG A 52 17.96 19.58 4.11
#